data_AF-A0A929DBL9-F1
#
_entry.id   AF-A0A929DBL9-F1
#
_cell.length_a   1.000
_cell.length_b   1.000
_cell.length_c   1.000
_cell.angle_alpha   90.00
_cell.angle_beta   90.00
_cell.angle_gamma   90.00
#
_symmetry.space_group_name_H-M   'P 1'
#
loop_
_entity.id
_entity.type
_entity.pdbx_description
1 polymer ?
#
loop_
_entity_poly.entity_id
_entity_poly.type
_entity_poly.pdbx_seq_one_letter_code
_entity_poly.pdbx_strand_id
1 'polypeptide(L)'
;LLTGLRPGDEIKLHLSNGVVLFFRFVERREAEANEASVFEQSRPRLTLILEKDDGTWQVATADYATETEPVQPPSGTLAQPGQPVRLGDVELTVARGHAERSGAGLMPGTMYYMVEFSVQNMGAESLDADVFNMQLHDNAGNTYLLSPAASAAGEYGPLSGQIAPSTTAQGTAGYLVPEALAGPTLIWTFRPWPESELQASVSIPYEAHTEPVSAGRAVVNITDAFLDDDVLVIEGEVRNTGTDPLTVELSNIILSSSAGMSDLLMAAPPLPWTIEPGQTQVVELQYNKPSASTALLTLAGYSFEIGGLQ
;
A
#
# COMPACT_ATOMS: atom_id res chain seq x y z
N LEU A 1 -15.67 5.05 -31.22
CA LEU A 1 -15.12 4.27 -30.09
C LEU A 1 -16.17 4.06 -28.99
N LEU A 2 -16.84 5.12 -28.52
CA LEU A 2 -17.87 5.06 -27.47
C LEU A 2 -19.17 4.30 -27.86
N THR A 3 -19.42 4.11 -29.15
CA THR A 3 -20.66 3.50 -29.67
C THR A 3 -20.80 2.01 -29.34
N GLY A 4 -19.69 1.29 -29.12
CA GLY A 4 -19.68 -0.16 -28.87
C GLY A 4 -19.69 -0.58 -27.40
N LEU A 5 -19.54 0.35 -26.45
CA LEU A 5 -19.44 0.06 -25.02
C LEU A 5 -20.80 -0.32 -24.43
N ARG A 6 -20.80 -1.36 -23.58
CA ARG A 6 -21.93 -1.88 -22.81
C ARG A 6 -21.68 -1.67 -21.31
N PRO A 7 -22.74 -1.51 -20.49
CA PRO A 7 -22.59 -1.43 -19.04
C PRO A 7 -21.72 -2.57 -18.50
N GLY A 8 -20.68 -2.22 -17.73
CA GLY A 8 -19.68 -3.13 -17.20
C GLY A 8 -18.40 -3.27 -18.06
N ASP A 9 -18.38 -2.77 -19.29
CA ASP A 9 -17.17 -2.78 -20.12
C ASP A 9 -16.06 -1.91 -19.50
N GLU A 10 -14.82 -2.38 -19.59
CA GLU A 10 -13.67 -1.70 -19.03
C GLU A 10 -13.16 -0.59 -19.94
N ILE A 11 -12.88 0.57 -19.34
CA ILE A 11 -12.20 1.69 -19.97
C ILE A 11 -10.87 1.91 -19.25
N LYS A 12 -9.78 1.86 -20.00
CA LYS A 12 -8.43 2.16 -19.49
C LYS A 12 -8.05 3.58 -19.86
N LEU A 13 -7.76 4.40 -18.86
CA LEU A 13 -7.20 5.73 -19.06
C LEU A 13 -5.69 5.67 -18.82
N HIS A 14 -4.93 5.76 -19.91
CA HIS A 14 -3.48 5.89 -19.85
C HIS A 14 -3.14 7.36 -19.67
N LEU A 15 -2.59 7.70 -18.52
CA LEU A 15 -2.09 9.04 -18.24
C LEU A 15 -0.65 9.17 -18.74
N SER A 16 -0.23 10.40 -19.05
CA SER A 16 1.13 10.66 -19.54
C SER A 16 2.23 10.35 -18.52
N ASN A 17 1.88 10.20 -17.24
CA ASN A 17 2.76 9.76 -16.15
C ASN A 17 2.88 8.23 -16.05
N GLY A 18 2.30 7.47 -16.99
CA GLY A 18 2.37 6.01 -17.03
C GLY A 18 1.35 5.30 -16.13
N VAL A 19 0.57 6.05 -15.34
CA VAL A 19 -0.54 5.50 -14.55
C VAL A 19 -1.65 5.04 -15.48
N VAL A 20 -2.17 3.84 -15.25
CA VAL A 20 -3.32 3.29 -15.95
C VAL A 20 -4.48 3.21 -14.97
N LEU A 21 -5.47 4.07 -15.14
CA LEU A 21 -6.69 4.04 -14.33
C LEU A 21 -7.74 3.18 -15.02
N PHE A 22 -8.45 2.37 -14.23
CA PHE A 22 -9.49 1.47 -14.69
C PHE A 22 -10.87 2.04 -14.32
N PHE A 23 -11.77 2.12 -15.30
CA PHE A 23 -13.15 2.54 -15.11
C PHE A 23 -14.09 1.50 -15.70
N ARG A 24 -15.27 1.33 -15.08
CA ARG A 24 -16.35 0.49 -15.62
C ARG A 24 -17.39 1.39 -16.24
N PHE A 25 -17.62 1.23 -17.54
CA PHE A 25 -18.65 1.96 -18.26
C PHE A 25 -20.02 1.72 -17.61
N VAL A 26 -20.74 2.80 -17.28
CA VAL A 26 -22.04 2.75 -16.62
C VAL A 26 -23.13 2.95 -17.65
N GLU A 27 -23.10 4.11 -18.30
CA GLU A 27 -24.15 4.52 -19.20
C GLU A 27 -23.66 5.49 -20.27
N ARG A 28 -24.49 5.62 -21.30
CA ARG A 28 -24.32 6.61 -22.36
C ARG A 28 -25.64 7.30 -22.62
N ARG A 29 -25.61 8.62 -22.64
CA ARG A 29 -26.76 9.48 -22.95
C ARG A 29 -26.40 10.55 -23.96
N GLU A 30 -27.42 11.13 -24.56
CA GLU A 30 -27.30 12.35 -25.35
C GLU A 30 -27.63 13.54 -24.44
N ALA A 31 -26.90 14.63 -24.64
CA ALA A 31 -27.04 15.87 -23.89
C ALA A 31 -26.97 17.06 -24.85
N GLU A 32 -27.59 18.16 -24.46
CA GLU A 32 -27.48 19.43 -25.20
C GLU A 32 -26.04 19.94 -25.14
N ALA A 33 -25.63 20.69 -26.16
CA ALA A 33 -24.33 21.35 -26.14
C ALA A 33 -24.21 22.24 -24.90
N ASN A 34 -23.11 22.11 -24.16
CA ASN A 34 -22.81 22.91 -22.97
C ASN A 34 -23.75 22.67 -21.77
N GLU A 35 -24.42 21.53 -21.69
CA GLU A 35 -25.17 21.13 -20.49
C GLU A 35 -24.21 20.99 -19.29
N ALA A 36 -24.27 21.94 -18.34
CA ALA A 36 -23.31 22.03 -17.23
C ALA A 36 -23.34 20.83 -16.27
N SER A 37 -24.51 20.19 -16.12
CA SER A 37 -24.71 19.01 -15.26
C SER A 37 -23.82 17.83 -15.64
N VAL A 38 -23.34 17.77 -16.88
CA VAL A 38 -22.44 16.73 -17.40
C VAL A 38 -21.06 16.78 -16.72
N PHE A 39 -20.66 17.95 -16.24
CA PHE A 39 -19.37 18.17 -15.57
C PHE A 39 -19.43 18.07 -14.05
N GLU A 40 -20.63 18.06 -13.47
CA GLU A 40 -20.78 17.88 -12.03
C GLU A 40 -20.33 16.46 -11.65
N GLN A 41 -19.47 16.32 -10.63
CA GLN A 41 -19.00 15.03 -10.12
C GLN A 41 -18.97 15.04 -8.59
N SER A 42 -19.72 14.12 -7.96
CA SER A 42 -19.76 13.95 -6.50
C SER A 42 -18.99 12.72 -6.00
N ARG A 43 -18.44 11.92 -6.93
CA ARG A 43 -17.62 10.73 -6.68
C ARG A 43 -16.65 10.52 -7.85
N PRO A 44 -15.50 9.83 -7.65
CA PRO A 44 -14.54 9.57 -8.71
C PRO A 44 -15.16 8.83 -9.91
N ARG A 45 -15.19 9.48 -11.08
CA ARG A 45 -15.75 8.93 -12.32
C ARG A 45 -15.10 9.54 -13.55
N LEU A 46 -15.11 8.80 -14.65
CA LEU A 46 -14.68 9.28 -15.96
C LEU A 46 -15.90 9.73 -16.77
N THR A 47 -15.88 10.97 -17.24
CA THR A 47 -16.87 11.50 -18.20
C THR A 47 -16.18 11.68 -19.55
N LEU A 48 -16.64 10.97 -20.58
CA LEU A 48 -16.18 11.14 -21.95
C LEU A 48 -17.26 11.83 -22.76
N ILE A 49 -16.90 12.96 -23.38
CA ILE A 49 -17.81 13.76 -24.20
C ILE A 49 -17.35 13.70 -25.64
N LEU A 50 -18.25 13.30 -26.54
CA LEU A 50 -18.04 13.36 -27.98
C LEU A 50 -19.07 14.31 -28.57
N GLU A 51 -18.61 15.41 -29.13
CA GLU A 51 -19.45 16.31 -29.92
C GLU A 51 -19.82 15.63 -31.25
N LYS A 52 -21.11 15.68 -31.60
CA LYS A 52 -21.64 15.15 -32.86
C LYS A 52 -21.82 16.25 -33.89
N ASP A 53 -21.94 15.85 -35.15
CA ASP A 53 -22.15 16.76 -36.28
C ASP A 53 -23.44 17.58 -36.20
N ASP A 54 -24.45 17.11 -35.45
CA ASP A 54 -25.71 17.83 -35.20
C ASP A 54 -25.62 18.84 -34.05
N GLY A 55 -24.44 19.00 -33.45
CA GLY A 55 -24.19 19.89 -32.32
C GLY A 55 -24.56 19.31 -30.96
N THR A 56 -25.13 18.10 -30.89
CA THR A 56 -25.42 17.44 -29.60
C THR A 56 -24.18 16.75 -29.05
N TRP A 57 -24.15 16.54 -27.74
CA TRP A 57 -23.08 15.82 -27.07
C TRP A 57 -23.49 14.38 -26.78
N GLN A 58 -22.65 13.42 -27.14
CA GLN A 58 -22.72 12.07 -26.61
C GLN A 58 -21.86 11.99 -25.35
N VAL A 59 -22.51 11.74 -24.23
CA VAL A 59 -21.87 11.66 -22.91
C VAL A 59 -21.84 10.20 -22.48
N ALA A 60 -20.65 9.68 -22.22
CA ALA A 60 -20.43 8.38 -21.61
C ALA A 60 -19.85 8.57 -20.20
N THR A 61 -20.44 7.89 -19.22
CA THR A 61 -19.96 7.91 -17.83
C THR A 61 -19.45 6.53 -17.45
N ALA A 62 -18.37 6.51 -16.68
CA ALA A 62 -17.78 5.29 -16.16
C ALA A 62 -17.36 5.50 -14.71
N ASP A 63 -17.69 4.56 -13.83
CA ASP A 63 -17.33 4.60 -12.41
C ASP A 63 -15.90 4.09 -12.24
N TYR A 64 -15.14 4.68 -11.32
CA TYR A 64 -13.78 4.23 -11.00
C TYR A 64 -13.80 2.81 -10.40
N ALA A 65 -12.96 1.92 -10.92
CA ALA A 65 -12.95 0.50 -10.55
C ALA A 65 -11.68 0.16 -9.74
N THR A 66 -11.74 0.39 -8.43
CA THR A 66 -10.67 0.09 -7.46
C THR A 66 -10.34 -1.40 -7.36
N GLU A 67 -11.30 -2.29 -7.64
CA GLU A 67 -11.16 -3.75 -7.53
C GLU A 67 -10.25 -4.40 -8.59
N THR A 68 -9.87 -3.65 -9.63
CA THR A 68 -9.14 -4.15 -10.81
C THR A 68 -7.87 -3.36 -11.10
N GLU A 69 -7.38 -2.58 -10.15
CA GLU A 69 -6.02 -2.03 -10.22
C GLU A 69 -5.07 -3.12 -9.70
N PRO A 70 -4.51 -4.01 -10.54
CA PRO A 70 -3.34 -4.75 -10.09
C PRO A 70 -2.33 -3.70 -9.64
N VAL A 71 -1.82 -3.84 -8.43
CA VAL A 71 -0.63 -3.12 -7.97
C VAL A 71 0.52 -3.61 -8.86
N GLN A 72 0.55 -3.14 -10.10
CA GLN A 72 1.73 -3.25 -10.93
C GLN A 72 2.74 -2.32 -10.27
N PRO A 73 3.90 -2.83 -9.80
CA PRO A 73 4.96 -1.96 -9.35
C PRO A 73 5.22 -0.93 -10.47
N PRO A 74 5.49 0.33 -10.11
CA PRO A 74 5.63 1.41 -11.08
C PRO A 74 6.58 0.97 -12.18
N SER A 75 6.21 1.23 -13.43
CA SER A 75 6.96 0.85 -14.64
C SER A 75 8.27 1.64 -14.82
N GLY A 76 8.91 2.05 -13.73
CA GLY A 76 10.28 2.53 -13.69
C GLY A 76 11.24 1.36 -13.51
N THR A 77 12.45 1.49 -14.06
CA THR A 77 13.53 0.53 -13.78
C THR A 77 13.76 0.48 -12.27
N LEU A 78 13.41 -0.64 -11.62
CA LEU A 78 13.71 -0.86 -10.21
C LEU A 78 15.22 -0.90 -10.01
N ALA A 79 15.74 0.07 -9.27
CA ALA A 79 17.15 0.09 -8.92
C ALA A 79 17.47 -1.07 -7.97
N GLN A 80 18.73 -1.51 -7.96
CA GLN A 80 19.22 -2.50 -7.02
C GLN A 80 20.06 -1.82 -5.93
N PRO A 81 20.23 -2.45 -4.75
CA PRO A 81 21.20 -1.98 -3.77
C PRO A 81 22.58 -1.73 -4.40
N GLY A 82 23.22 -0.63 -4.01
CA GLY A 82 24.48 -0.14 -4.54
C GLY A 82 24.36 0.72 -5.80
N GLN A 83 23.17 0.82 -6.42
CA GLN A 83 22.95 1.69 -7.58
C GLN A 83 22.46 3.08 -7.14
N PRO A 84 23.11 4.18 -7.57
CA PRO A 84 22.62 5.51 -7.32
C PRO A 84 21.39 5.81 -8.20
N VAL A 85 20.37 6.42 -7.60
CA VAL A 85 19.14 6.86 -8.25
C VAL A 85 19.02 8.37 -8.10
N ARG A 86 18.93 9.08 -9.21
CA ARG A 86 18.80 10.53 -9.22
C ARG A 86 17.34 10.96 -9.31
N LEU A 87 16.91 11.77 -8.35
CA LEU A 87 15.58 12.35 -8.19
C LEU A 87 15.70 13.88 -8.20
N GLY A 88 15.79 14.47 -9.39
CA GLY A 88 16.07 15.89 -9.55
C GLY A 88 17.45 16.26 -8.96
N ASP A 89 17.41 17.05 -7.89
CA ASP A 89 18.58 17.52 -7.14
C ASP A 89 18.95 16.61 -5.95
N VAL A 90 18.36 15.43 -5.87
CA VAL A 90 18.67 14.43 -4.86
C VAL A 90 19.26 13.20 -5.51
N GLU A 91 20.35 12.66 -4.97
CA GLU A 91 20.87 11.35 -5.35
C GLU A 91 20.73 10.38 -4.17
N LEU A 92 20.02 9.29 -4.38
CA LEU A 92 19.73 8.26 -3.39
C LEU A 92 20.55 7.01 -3.71
N THR A 93 21.19 6.43 -2.70
CA THR A 93 21.81 5.11 -2.82
C THR A 93 21.38 4.23 -1.66
N VAL A 94 20.74 3.09 -1.96
CA VAL A 94 20.45 2.06 -0.94
C VAL A 94 21.68 1.17 -0.82
N ALA A 95 22.26 1.06 0.38
CA ALA A 95 23.41 0.21 0.62
C ALA A 95 23.00 -1.27 0.75
N ARG A 96 22.01 -1.56 1.60
CA ARG A 96 21.50 -2.92 1.85
C ARG A 96 20.15 -2.89 2.55
N GLY A 97 19.39 -3.97 2.41
CA GLY A 97 18.29 -4.30 3.31
C GLY A 97 18.62 -5.54 4.13
N HIS A 98 18.15 -5.61 5.37
CA HIS A 98 18.39 -6.76 6.24
C HIS A 98 17.33 -6.87 7.34
N ALA A 99 17.18 -8.08 7.88
CA ALA A 99 16.25 -8.37 8.96
C ALA A 99 16.97 -8.58 10.29
N GLU A 100 16.42 -8.04 11.36
CA GLU A 100 16.80 -8.31 12.75
C GLU A 100 15.62 -8.89 13.52
N ARG A 101 15.83 -10.11 14.04
CA ARG A 101 14.80 -10.91 14.71
C ARG A 101 14.96 -10.93 16.23
N SER A 102 16.01 -10.31 16.74
CA SER A 102 16.37 -10.34 18.16
C SER A 102 16.68 -8.93 18.65
N GLY A 103 15.68 -8.28 19.24
CA GLY A 103 15.76 -6.90 19.71
C GLY A 103 14.88 -6.70 20.93
N ALA A 104 15.30 -5.81 21.84
CA ALA A 104 14.50 -5.48 23.01
C ALA A 104 13.18 -4.83 22.57
N GLY A 105 12.04 -5.41 22.99
CA GLY A 105 10.70 -4.91 22.65
C GLY A 105 10.09 -5.48 21.37
N LEU A 106 10.77 -6.41 20.66
CA LEU A 106 10.14 -7.15 19.56
C LEU A 106 9.11 -8.16 20.10
N MET A 107 7.90 -8.10 19.56
CA MET A 107 6.85 -9.07 19.88
C MET A 107 7.11 -10.40 19.16
N PRO A 108 6.71 -11.54 19.75
CA PRO A 108 6.78 -12.83 19.07
C PRO A 108 6.08 -12.79 17.70
N GLY A 109 6.72 -13.35 16.67
CA GLY A 109 6.19 -13.37 15.30
C GLY A 109 6.45 -12.09 14.48
N THR A 110 7.17 -11.12 15.05
CA THR A 110 7.61 -9.91 14.35
C THR A 110 9.12 -9.78 14.30
N MET A 111 9.62 -9.03 13.33
CA MET A 111 11.02 -8.67 13.18
C MET A 111 11.15 -7.23 12.68
N TYR A 112 12.33 -6.64 12.86
CA TYR A 112 12.66 -5.42 12.15
C TYR A 112 13.23 -5.76 10.78
N TYR A 113 12.76 -5.07 9.75
CA TYR A 113 13.44 -5.00 8.47
C TYR A 113 13.99 -3.59 8.29
N MET A 114 15.28 -3.47 7.98
CA MET A 114 15.98 -2.19 7.93
C MET A 114 16.63 -2.00 6.59
N VAL A 115 16.41 -0.84 6.00
CA VAL A 115 17.05 -0.38 4.77
C VAL A 115 18.07 0.68 5.14
N GLU A 116 19.34 0.39 4.89
CA GLU A 116 20.44 1.33 5.08
C GLU A 116 20.66 2.10 3.78
N PHE A 117 20.66 3.43 3.84
CA PHE A 117 20.72 4.27 2.64
C PHE A 117 21.51 5.55 2.88
N SER A 118 21.91 6.19 1.78
CA SER A 118 22.45 7.54 1.77
C SER A 118 21.69 8.43 0.81
N VAL A 119 21.60 9.70 1.18
CA VAL A 119 20.99 10.76 0.38
C VAL A 119 22.03 11.86 0.22
N GLN A 120 22.34 12.20 -1.03
CA GLN A 120 23.13 13.36 -1.37
C GLN A 120 22.24 14.48 -1.89
N ASN A 121 22.38 15.66 -1.28
CA ASN A 121 21.76 16.88 -1.79
C ASN A 121 22.70 17.48 -2.86
N MET A 122 22.29 17.41 -4.13
CA MET A 122 23.00 18.01 -5.27
C MET A 122 22.50 19.43 -5.59
N GLY A 123 21.45 19.89 -4.91
CA GLY A 123 20.84 21.19 -5.12
C GLY A 123 21.58 22.34 -4.44
N ALA A 124 21.08 23.56 -4.65
CA ALA A 124 21.58 24.78 -4.03
C ALA A 124 20.88 25.13 -2.70
N GLU A 125 19.74 24.50 -2.42
CA GLU A 125 18.96 24.71 -1.19
C GLU A 125 19.14 23.55 -0.21
N SER A 126 18.87 23.78 1.07
CA SER A 126 18.89 22.70 2.07
C SER A 126 17.71 21.76 1.85
N LEU A 127 17.95 20.46 2.00
CA LEU A 127 16.94 19.42 1.90
C LEU A 127 16.49 19.01 3.29
N ASP A 128 15.19 19.11 3.56
CA ASP A 128 14.61 18.68 4.83
C ASP A 128 14.36 17.17 4.80
N ALA A 129 15.05 16.42 5.66
CA ALA A 129 14.86 14.97 5.74
C ALA A 129 13.59 14.57 6.49
N ASP A 130 13.02 15.47 7.30
CA ASP A 130 11.83 15.17 8.11
C ASP A 130 10.57 15.00 7.24
N VAL A 131 10.61 15.47 5.99
CA VAL A 131 9.50 15.36 5.03
C VAL A 131 9.63 14.17 4.08
N PHE A 132 10.66 13.34 4.22
CA PHE A 132 10.84 12.16 3.38
C PHE A 132 9.73 11.15 3.61
N ASN A 133 9.17 10.63 2.52
CA ASN A 133 8.23 9.52 2.59
C ASN A 133 8.92 8.24 2.12
N MET A 134 8.98 7.24 3.00
CA MET A 134 9.67 5.98 2.74
C MET A 134 8.78 4.80 3.13
N GLN A 135 8.53 3.90 2.18
CA GLN A 135 7.64 2.75 2.37
C GLN A 135 8.33 1.48 1.90
N LEU A 136 7.98 0.37 2.53
CA LEU A 136 8.41 -0.96 2.14
C LEU A 136 7.20 -1.75 1.67
N HIS A 137 7.34 -2.45 0.54
CA HIS A 137 6.34 -3.34 0.01
C HIS A 137 6.91 -4.75 -0.07
N ASP A 138 6.11 -5.74 0.29
CA ASP A 138 6.46 -7.15 0.11
C ASP A 138 5.87 -7.72 -1.19
N ASN A 139 6.18 -8.99 -1.46
CA ASN A 139 5.69 -9.66 -2.66
C ASN A 139 4.23 -10.13 -2.57
N ALA A 140 3.58 -9.99 -1.40
CA ALA A 140 2.16 -10.22 -1.23
C ALA A 140 1.33 -8.94 -1.49
N GLY A 141 1.99 -7.79 -1.66
CA GLY A 141 1.36 -6.49 -1.89
C GLY A 141 1.12 -5.70 -0.61
N ASN A 142 1.59 -6.18 0.54
CA ASN A 142 1.48 -5.46 1.80
C ASN A 142 2.41 -4.24 1.81
N THR A 143 1.96 -3.15 2.42
CA THR A 143 2.75 -1.94 2.62
C THR A 143 3.06 -1.72 4.09
N TYR A 144 4.33 -1.44 4.38
CA TYR A 144 4.83 -1.15 5.72
C TYR A 144 5.35 0.28 5.80
N LEU A 145 4.97 0.96 6.88
CA LEU A 145 5.39 2.32 7.18
C LEU A 145 6.63 2.34 8.07
N LEU A 146 7.37 3.44 8.01
CA LEU A 146 8.50 3.71 8.89
C LEU A 146 8.13 3.54 10.37
N SER A 147 8.93 2.77 11.07
CA SER A 147 8.87 2.64 12.53
C SER A 147 10.06 3.39 13.14
N PRO A 148 9.83 4.40 14.00
CA PRO A 148 10.91 5.10 14.69
C PRO A 148 11.79 4.17 15.52
N ALA A 149 11.18 3.19 16.20
CA ALA A 149 11.90 2.21 17.01
C ALA A 149 12.78 1.28 16.15
N ALA A 150 12.26 0.81 15.02
CA ALA A 150 13.03 -0.01 14.09
C ALA A 150 14.17 0.78 13.43
N SER A 151 13.92 2.04 13.07
CA SER A 151 14.91 2.91 12.44
C SER A 151 16.06 3.24 13.41
N ALA A 152 15.75 3.41 14.70
CA ALA A 152 16.75 3.63 15.75
C ALA A 152 17.63 2.40 16.05
N ALA A 153 17.18 1.20 15.69
CA ALA A 153 17.96 -0.03 15.84
C ALA A 153 18.99 -0.24 14.71
N GLY A 154 18.86 0.49 13.59
CA GLY A 154 19.75 0.38 12.45
C GLY A 154 21.11 1.04 12.63
N GLU A 155 21.99 0.81 11.66
CA GLU A 155 23.40 1.19 11.73
C GLU A 155 23.60 2.71 11.80
N TYR A 156 22.78 3.47 11.08
CA TYR A 156 22.89 4.92 10.97
C TYR A 156 21.83 5.67 11.78
N GLY A 157 20.81 4.97 12.29
CA GLY A 157 19.67 5.57 12.97
C GLY A 157 18.72 6.30 12.00
N PRO A 158 17.60 6.86 12.50
CA PRO A 158 16.68 7.62 11.66
C PRO A 158 17.36 8.87 11.09
N LEU A 159 17.11 9.15 9.81
CA LEU A 159 17.54 10.39 9.17
C LEU A 159 16.56 11.51 9.49
N SER A 160 17.05 12.62 10.04
CA SER A 160 16.22 13.77 10.40
C SER A 160 16.97 15.09 10.23
N GLY A 161 16.21 16.18 10.17
CA GLY A 161 16.73 17.53 10.04
C GLY A 161 17.26 17.87 8.64
N GLN A 162 18.15 18.87 8.59
CA GLN A 162 18.53 19.55 7.34
C GLN A 162 19.82 18.99 6.72
N ILE A 163 19.75 18.63 5.44
CA ILE A 163 20.89 18.19 4.63
C ILE A 163 21.34 19.36 3.75
N ALA A 164 22.51 19.92 4.07
CA ALA A 164 23.04 21.09 3.38
C ALA A 164 23.38 20.81 1.90
N PRO A 165 23.42 21.84 1.03
CA PRO A 165 23.85 21.73 -0.36
C PRO A 165 25.18 20.99 -0.53
N SER A 166 25.26 20.11 -1.53
CA SER A 166 26.44 19.29 -1.86
C SER A 166 26.91 18.35 -0.75
N THR A 167 26.10 18.08 0.28
CA THR A 167 26.42 17.14 1.35
C THR A 167 25.68 15.82 1.21
N THR A 168 26.25 14.78 1.82
CA THR A 168 25.64 13.45 1.90
C THR A 168 25.31 13.15 3.35
N ALA A 169 24.10 12.64 3.59
CA ALA A 169 23.66 12.14 4.88
C ALA A 169 23.31 10.65 4.75
N GLN A 170 23.54 9.89 5.82
CA GLN A 170 23.24 8.47 5.90
C GLN A 170 22.10 8.24 6.89
N GLY A 171 21.27 7.25 6.63
CA GLY A 171 20.14 6.92 7.48
C GLY A 171 19.71 5.47 7.36
N THR A 172 18.95 5.06 8.36
CA THR A 172 18.25 3.80 8.41
C THR A 172 16.74 4.06 8.30
N ALA A 173 16.09 3.43 7.34
CA ALA A 173 14.64 3.30 7.29
C ALA A 173 14.26 1.92 7.85
N GLY A 174 13.75 1.90 9.08
CA GLY A 174 13.34 0.66 9.75
C GLY A 174 11.83 0.43 9.69
N TYR A 175 11.45 -0.83 9.55
CA TYR A 175 10.08 -1.32 9.42
C TYR A 175 9.85 -2.43 10.43
N LEU A 176 8.71 -2.41 11.14
CA LEU A 176 8.26 -3.54 11.93
C LEU A 176 7.38 -4.42 11.04
N VAL A 177 7.80 -5.65 10.81
CA VAL A 177 7.18 -6.56 9.85
C VAL A 177 7.00 -7.95 10.47
N PRO A 178 6.13 -8.81 9.91
CA PRO A 178 6.05 -10.21 10.33
C PRO A 178 7.36 -10.95 10.06
N GLU A 179 7.67 -11.96 10.88
CA GLU A 179 8.78 -12.88 10.57
C GLU A 179 8.56 -13.64 9.25
N ALA A 180 7.29 -13.87 8.89
CA ALA A 180 6.85 -14.49 7.63
C ALA A 180 6.64 -13.48 6.50
N LEU A 181 7.55 -12.51 6.37
CA LEU A 181 7.51 -11.49 5.32
C LEU A 181 7.58 -12.14 3.93
N ALA A 182 6.73 -11.70 3.00
CA ALA A 182 6.64 -12.33 1.68
C ALA A 182 7.81 -11.91 0.77
N GLY A 183 8.68 -12.87 0.45
CA GLY A 183 9.77 -12.72 -0.53
C GLY A 183 9.38 -13.15 -1.96
N PRO A 184 10.34 -13.21 -2.91
CA PRO A 184 11.81 -13.17 -2.72
C PRO A 184 12.42 -11.77 -2.86
N THR A 185 11.60 -10.73 -2.99
CA THR A 185 12.05 -9.36 -3.21
C THR A 185 11.11 -8.42 -2.48
N LEU A 186 11.68 -7.37 -1.90
CA LEU A 186 10.93 -6.29 -1.30
C LEU A 186 11.18 -5.02 -2.12
N ILE A 187 10.15 -4.21 -2.30
CA ILE A 187 10.26 -2.93 -2.98
C ILE A 187 10.29 -1.83 -1.94
N TRP A 188 11.37 -1.08 -1.90
CA TRP A 188 11.48 0.11 -1.06
C TRP A 188 11.28 1.35 -1.90
N THR A 189 10.33 2.20 -1.53
CA THR A 189 10.04 3.45 -2.23
C THR A 189 10.48 4.64 -1.40
N PHE A 190 11.06 5.64 -2.06
CA PHE A 190 11.53 6.86 -1.44
C PHE A 190 11.05 8.08 -2.21
N ARG A 191 10.49 9.07 -1.49
CA ARG A 191 10.11 10.38 -2.02
C ARG A 191 10.75 11.48 -1.17
N PRO A 192 11.59 12.34 -1.77
CA PRO A 192 12.28 13.42 -1.05
C PRO A 192 11.39 14.63 -0.75
N TRP A 193 10.26 14.78 -1.45
CA TRP A 193 9.32 15.87 -1.22
C TRP A 193 7.88 15.36 -1.14
N PRO A 194 7.07 15.87 -0.19
CA PRO A 194 5.63 15.66 -0.18
C PRO A 194 5.01 16.09 -1.51
N GLU A 195 4.04 15.33 -2.01
CA GLU A 195 3.27 15.61 -3.24
C GLU A 195 4.08 15.66 -4.56
N SER A 196 5.38 15.41 -4.52
CA SER A 196 6.20 15.29 -5.74
C SER A 196 5.98 13.95 -6.43
N GLU A 197 5.88 13.98 -7.76
CA GLU A 197 5.88 12.77 -8.59
C GLU A 197 7.27 12.10 -8.66
N LEU A 198 8.32 12.77 -8.18
CA LEU A 198 9.68 12.22 -8.14
C LEU A 198 9.80 11.18 -7.01
N GLN A 199 9.82 9.91 -7.39
CA GLN A 199 10.06 8.80 -6.49
C GLN A 199 11.16 7.87 -7.02
N ALA A 200 11.91 7.28 -6.10
CA ALA A 200 12.74 6.11 -6.38
C ALA A 200 12.04 4.84 -5.91
N SER A 201 12.28 3.75 -6.62
CA SER A 201 11.86 2.40 -6.22
C SER A 201 13.06 1.48 -6.33
N VAL A 202 13.43 0.84 -5.23
CA VAL A 202 14.59 -0.03 -5.11
C VAL A 202 14.09 -1.44 -4.80
N SER A 203 14.45 -2.39 -5.65
CA SER A 203 14.19 -3.81 -5.48
C SER A 203 15.30 -4.41 -4.62
N ILE A 204 14.97 -4.81 -3.40
CA ILE A 204 15.91 -5.41 -2.45
C ILE A 204 15.67 -6.92 -2.40
N PRO A 205 16.67 -7.75 -2.78
CA PRO A 205 16.57 -9.19 -2.63
C PRO A 205 16.32 -9.58 -1.17
N TYR A 206 15.37 -10.49 -0.95
CA TYR A 206 15.00 -10.96 0.38
C TYR A 206 14.81 -12.47 0.39
N GLU A 207 15.58 -13.15 1.23
CA GLU A 207 15.38 -14.57 1.49
C GLU A 207 14.33 -14.74 2.60
N ALA A 208 13.11 -15.08 2.19
CA ALA A 208 12.06 -15.46 3.13
C ALA A 208 12.45 -16.79 3.80
N HIS A 209 12.48 -16.79 5.14
CA HIS A 209 12.81 -18.00 5.92
C HIS A 209 11.59 -18.88 6.19
N THR A 210 10.40 -18.40 5.85
CA THR A 210 9.11 -19.10 5.97
C THR A 210 8.30 -18.82 4.70
N GLU A 211 7.73 -19.87 4.10
CA GLU A 211 6.87 -19.70 2.92
C GLU A 211 5.64 -18.86 3.32
N PRO A 212 5.35 -17.73 2.65
CA PRO A 212 4.11 -17.02 2.90
C PRO A 212 2.94 -17.92 2.50
N VAL A 213 1.93 -18.01 3.37
CA VAL A 213 0.65 -18.65 3.02
C VAL A 213 0.10 -17.87 1.83
N SER A 214 0.14 -18.49 0.64
CA SER A 214 -0.15 -17.81 -0.63
C SER A 214 -1.52 -17.12 -0.60
N ALA A 215 -1.53 -15.79 -0.75
CA ALA A 215 -2.73 -14.97 -0.96
C ALA A 215 -3.62 -15.48 -2.12
N GLY A 216 -3.07 -16.28 -3.04
CA GLY A 216 -3.82 -16.95 -4.11
C GLY A 216 -4.71 -18.13 -3.69
N ARG A 217 -4.79 -18.48 -2.40
CA ARG A 217 -5.63 -19.56 -1.86
C ARG A 217 -6.72 -19.09 -0.90
N ALA A 218 -6.73 -17.80 -0.55
CA ALA A 218 -7.71 -17.19 0.33
C ALA A 218 -8.45 -16.08 -0.42
N VAL A 219 -9.70 -15.82 -0.05
CA VAL A 219 -10.44 -14.60 -0.37
C VAL A 219 -10.93 -14.02 0.95
N VAL A 220 -10.65 -12.75 1.20
CA VAL A 220 -11.04 -12.08 2.44
C VAL A 220 -12.03 -10.98 2.11
N ASN A 221 -13.15 -10.94 2.84
CA ASN A 221 -14.12 -9.85 2.77
C ASN A 221 -14.25 -9.25 4.17
N ILE A 222 -14.11 -7.93 4.28
CA ILE A 222 -14.44 -7.19 5.50
C ILE A 222 -15.86 -6.67 5.37
N THR A 223 -16.69 -7.03 6.33
CA THR A 223 -18.13 -6.69 6.34
C THR A 223 -18.36 -5.37 7.07
N ASP A 224 -17.65 -5.15 8.17
CA ASP A 224 -17.77 -3.93 8.96
C ASP A 224 -16.47 -3.64 9.74
N ALA A 225 -16.25 -2.37 10.07
CA ALA A 225 -15.18 -1.92 10.95
C ALA A 225 -15.64 -0.66 11.69
N PHE A 226 -15.71 -0.73 13.02
CA PHE A 226 -16.22 0.36 13.85
C PHE A 226 -15.49 0.45 15.19
N LEU A 227 -15.55 1.63 15.80
CA LEU A 227 -15.03 1.87 17.14
C LEU A 227 -16.14 1.64 18.18
N ASP A 228 -15.84 0.79 19.16
CA ASP A 228 -16.60 0.63 20.40
C ASP A 228 -15.72 1.14 21.56
N ASP A 229 -16.00 2.36 22.02
CA ASP A 229 -15.14 3.13 22.93
C ASP A 229 -13.67 3.24 22.42
N ASP A 230 -12.74 2.58 23.10
CA ASP A 230 -11.30 2.53 22.78
C ASP A 230 -10.89 1.23 22.06
N VAL A 231 -11.86 0.45 21.58
CA VAL A 231 -11.64 -0.81 20.86
C VAL A 231 -12.09 -0.65 19.41
N LEU A 232 -11.19 -0.95 18.47
CA LEU A 232 -11.54 -1.12 17.07
C LEU A 232 -12.00 -2.56 16.85
N VAL A 233 -13.25 -2.73 16.46
CA VAL A 233 -13.86 -4.02 16.10
C VAL A 233 -13.91 -4.12 14.58
N ILE A 234 -13.43 -5.24 14.05
CA ILE A 234 -13.43 -5.52 12.60
C ILE A 234 -14.09 -6.87 12.38
N GLU A 235 -15.15 -6.88 11.57
CA GLU A 235 -15.91 -8.07 11.21
C GLU A 235 -15.67 -8.44 9.75
N GLY A 236 -15.53 -9.72 9.47
CA GLY A 236 -15.30 -10.19 8.11
C GLY A 236 -15.41 -11.69 7.95
N GLU A 237 -14.97 -12.16 6.80
CA GLU A 237 -14.90 -13.57 6.47
C GLU A 237 -13.65 -13.89 5.66
N VAL A 238 -13.09 -15.08 5.90
CA VAL A 238 -11.97 -15.65 5.16
C VAL A 238 -12.44 -16.93 4.49
N ARG A 239 -12.36 -17.00 3.17
CA ARG A 239 -12.73 -18.16 2.36
C ARG A 239 -11.51 -18.83 1.76
N ASN A 240 -11.38 -20.13 1.93
CA ASN A 240 -10.35 -20.91 1.26
C ASN A 240 -10.81 -21.28 -0.16
N THR A 241 -10.15 -20.73 -1.18
CA THR A 241 -10.38 -21.02 -2.60
C THR A 241 -9.38 -22.02 -3.18
N GLY A 242 -8.41 -22.46 -2.38
CA GLY A 242 -7.43 -23.47 -2.74
C GLY A 242 -7.94 -24.91 -2.61
N THR A 243 -7.04 -25.86 -2.88
CA THR A 243 -7.29 -27.31 -2.82
C THR A 243 -6.80 -27.98 -1.54
N ASP A 244 -6.00 -27.28 -0.73
CA ASP A 244 -5.46 -27.75 0.54
C ASP A 244 -6.04 -26.93 1.70
N PRO A 245 -6.09 -27.45 2.94
CA PRO A 245 -6.47 -26.66 4.12
C PRO A 245 -5.63 -25.39 4.26
N LEU A 246 -6.30 -24.27 4.55
CA LEU A 246 -5.69 -22.97 4.79
C LEU A 246 -5.58 -22.76 6.30
N THR A 247 -4.36 -22.56 6.80
CA THR A 247 -4.12 -22.19 8.19
C THR A 247 -3.90 -20.69 8.28
N VAL A 248 -4.67 -20.02 9.14
CA VAL A 248 -4.50 -18.60 9.49
C VAL A 248 -4.03 -18.53 10.94
N GLU A 249 -2.82 -18.02 11.12
CA GLU A 249 -2.18 -17.81 12.41
C GLU A 249 -2.14 -16.32 12.76
N LEU A 250 -1.75 -15.99 13.99
CA LEU A 250 -1.58 -14.60 14.42
C LEU A 250 -0.65 -13.80 13.51
N SER A 251 0.39 -14.45 12.97
CA SER A 251 1.35 -13.83 12.03
C SER A 251 0.72 -13.41 10.69
N ASN A 252 -0.48 -13.92 10.37
CA ASN A 252 -1.22 -13.57 9.16
C ASN A 252 -2.22 -12.43 9.37
N ILE A 253 -2.26 -11.85 10.58
CA ILE A 253 -3.22 -10.84 10.98
C ILE A 253 -2.50 -9.66 11.62
N ILE A 254 -2.58 -8.50 10.98
CA ILE A 254 -1.81 -7.31 11.33
C ILE A 254 -2.71 -6.09 11.22
N LEU A 255 -2.67 -5.20 12.20
CA LEU A 255 -3.21 -3.85 12.05
C LEU A 255 -2.08 -2.84 12.23
N SER A 256 -1.88 -1.97 11.25
CA SER A 256 -0.82 -0.95 11.24
C SER A 256 -1.41 0.45 11.00
N SER A 257 -0.72 1.48 11.46
CA SER A 257 -1.12 2.88 11.27
C SER A 257 0.12 3.78 11.25
N SER A 258 -0.06 5.08 11.01
CA SER A 258 1.04 6.05 11.14
C SER A 258 1.62 6.13 12.57
N ALA A 259 0.86 5.68 13.57
CA ALA A 259 1.31 5.59 14.97
C ALA A 259 2.03 4.27 15.30
N GLY A 260 2.14 3.36 14.34
CA GLY A 260 2.69 2.01 14.53
C GLY A 260 1.63 0.91 14.46
N MET A 261 2.03 -0.30 14.87
CA MET A 261 1.19 -1.49 14.89
C MET A 261 0.26 -1.47 16.10
N SER A 262 -0.96 -1.97 15.93
CA SER A 262 -1.93 -2.09 17.01
C SER A 262 -1.93 -3.50 17.57
N ASP A 263 -2.10 -3.61 18.88
CA ASP A 263 -2.20 -4.88 19.57
C ASP A 263 -3.58 -5.52 19.31
N LEU A 264 -3.56 -6.78 18.83
CA LEU A 264 -4.76 -7.60 18.75
C LEU A 264 -5.16 -8.01 20.18
N LEU A 265 -6.31 -7.53 20.62
CA LEU A 265 -6.91 -7.86 21.92
C LEU A 265 -7.60 -9.21 21.89
N MET A 266 -8.36 -9.48 20.82
CA MET A 266 -9.15 -10.70 20.69
C MET A 266 -9.38 -11.06 19.22
N ALA A 267 -9.47 -12.37 18.95
CA ALA A 267 -10.00 -12.91 17.72
C ALA A 267 -11.12 -13.91 18.04
N ALA A 268 -12.24 -13.83 17.32
CA ALA A 268 -13.34 -14.79 17.39
C ALA A 268 -13.61 -15.38 15.99
N PRO A 269 -13.50 -16.71 15.79
CA PRO A 269 -13.02 -17.71 16.75
C PRO A 269 -11.57 -17.47 17.18
N PRO A 270 -11.09 -18.10 18.27
CA PRO A 270 -9.69 -17.97 18.69
C PRO A 270 -8.75 -18.60 17.64
N LEU A 271 -7.61 -17.94 17.42
CA LEU A 271 -6.55 -18.42 16.52
C LEU A 271 -5.79 -19.63 17.10
N PRO A 272 -5.16 -20.48 16.26
CA PRO A 272 -5.16 -20.43 14.80
C PRO A 272 -6.45 -21.01 14.19
N TRP A 273 -6.81 -20.56 12.99
CA TRP A 273 -7.92 -21.10 12.22
C TRP A 273 -7.43 -22.09 11.18
N THR A 274 -8.16 -23.19 11.01
CA THR A 274 -7.96 -24.10 9.87
C THR A 274 -9.23 -24.11 9.04
N ILE A 275 -9.12 -23.64 7.80
CA ILE A 275 -10.24 -23.46 6.86
C ILE A 275 -10.07 -24.49 5.75
N GLU A 276 -10.96 -25.48 5.72
CA GLU A 276 -10.94 -26.52 4.70
C GLU A 276 -11.21 -25.96 3.29
N PRO A 277 -10.76 -26.63 2.22
CA PRO A 277 -11.02 -26.23 0.84
C PRO A 277 -12.49 -25.90 0.57
N GLY A 278 -12.76 -24.72 0.02
CA GLY A 278 -14.10 -24.23 -0.30
C GLY A 278 -14.92 -23.70 0.88
N GLN A 279 -14.43 -23.81 2.11
CA GLN A 279 -15.10 -23.29 3.31
C GLN A 279 -14.85 -21.79 3.50
N THR A 280 -15.79 -21.16 4.20
CA THR A 280 -15.72 -19.78 4.66
C THR A 280 -15.76 -19.76 6.19
N GLN A 281 -14.86 -18.99 6.79
CA GLN A 281 -14.78 -18.73 8.21
C GLN A 281 -15.18 -17.27 8.47
N VAL A 282 -16.24 -17.05 9.25
CA VAL A 282 -16.59 -15.73 9.77
C VAL A 282 -15.66 -15.38 10.92
N VAL A 283 -15.18 -14.14 10.96
CA VAL A 283 -14.16 -13.68 11.89
C VAL A 283 -14.52 -12.31 12.46
N GLU A 284 -14.16 -12.11 13.73
CA GLU A 284 -14.17 -10.82 14.40
C GLU A 284 -12.78 -10.62 15.01
N LEU A 285 -12.21 -9.44 14.79
CA LEU A 285 -10.92 -9.02 15.32
C LEU A 285 -11.11 -7.74 16.14
N GLN A 286 -10.56 -7.73 17.34
CA GLN A 286 -10.59 -6.56 18.22
C GLN A 286 -9.19 -6.05 18.48
N TYR A 287 -8.97 -4.76 18.27
CA TYR A 287 -7.70 -4.07 18.48
C TYR A 287 -7.87 -2.90 19.44
N ASN A 288 -6.79 -2.49 20.10
CA ASN A 288 -6.75 -1.15 20.69
C ASN A 288 -6.95 -0.09 19.60
N LYS A 289 -7.72 0.97 19.90
CA LYS A 289 -7.93 2.10 18.99
C LYS A 289 -6.59 2.66 18.51
N PRO A 290 -6.32 2.67 17.19
CA PRO A 290 -5.11 3.26 16.65
C PRO A 290 -5.05 4.76 16.93
N SER A 291 -3.88 5.29 17.29
CA SER A 291 -3.65 6.73 17.46
C SER A 291 -3.40 7.44 16.12
N ALA A 292 -4.26 7.17 15.13
CA ALA A 292 -4.19 7.68 13.77
C ALA A 292 -5.60 7.84 13.17
N SER A 293 -5.75 8.66 12.13
CA SER A 293 -7.04 8.83 11.43
C SER A 293 -7.38 7.67 10.49
N THR A 294 -6.36 6.90 10.09
CA THR A 294 -6.47 5.71 9.23
C THR A 294 -5.57 4.58 9.77
N ALA A 295 -5.97 3.34 9.50
CA ALA A 295 -5.20 2.14 9.76
C ALA A 295 -5.30 1.15 8.60
N LEU A 296 -4.31 0.29 8.44
CA LEU A 296 -4.24 -0.75 7.41
C LEU A 296 -4.29 -2.12 8.09
N LEU A 297 -5.37 -2.86 7.89
CA LEU A 297 -5.51 -4.26 8.28
C LEU A 297 -4.90 -5.13 7.19
N THR A 298 -4.02 -6.07 7.55
CA THR A 298 -3.64 -7.19 6.70
C THR A 298 -4.18 -8.48 7.31
N LEU A 299 -4.96 -9.24 6.54
CA LEU A 299 -5.53 -10.52 6.95
C LEU A 299 -5.33 -11.55 5.84
N ALA A 300 -4.62 -12.64 6.13
CA ALA A 300 -4.33 -13.73 5.20
C ALA A 300 -3.74 -13.25 3.85
N GLY A 301 -2.94 -12.17 3.90
CA GLY A 301 -2.28 -11.57 2.74
C GLY A 301 -3.12 -10.53 1.98
N TYR A 302 -4.32 -10.17 2.45
CA TYR A 302 -5.14 -9.09 1.90
C TYR A 302 -5.05 -7.85 2.78
N SER A 303 -4.93 -6.66 2.17
CA SER A 303 -4.87 -5.40 2.90
C SER A 303 -6.14 -4.56 2.73
N PHE A 304 -6.61 -3.94 3.82
CA PHE A 304 -7.81 -3.09 3.87
C PHE A 304 -7.51 -1.81 4.64
N GLU A 305 -7.80 -0.65 4.04
CA GLU A 305 -7.73 0.63 4.75
C GLU A 305 -9.01 0.85 5.56
N ILE A 306 -8.84 1.17 6.84
CA ILE A 306 -9.90 1.53 7.78
C ILE A 306 -9.72 3.01 8.09
N GLY A 307 -10.67 3.83 7.63
CA GLY A 307 -10.70 5.27 7.89
C GLY A 307 -11.67 5.67 9.00
N GLY A 308 -11.68 6.95 9.35
CA GLY A 308 -12.66 7.51 10.29
C GLY A 308 -12.39 7.17 11.76
N LEU A 309 -11.13 6.93 12.11
CA LEU A 309 -10.73 6.49 13.46
C LEU A 309 -10.55 7.64 14.48
N GLN A 310 -10.87 8.88 14.09
CA GLN A 310 -10.78 10.09 14.93
C GLN A 310 -12.07 10.91 14.89
#